data_AF-A0A7X8FX06-F1
#
_entry.id   AF-A0A7X8FX06-F1
#
_cell.length_a   1.000
_cell.length_b   1.000
_cell.length_c   1.000
_cell.angle_alpha   90.00
_cell.angle_beta   90.00
_cell.angle_gamma   90.00
#
_symmetry.space_group_name_H-M   'P 1'
#
loop_
_entity.id
_entity.type
_entity.pdbx_description
1 polymer ?
#
loop_
_entity_poly.entity_id
_entity_poly.type
_entity_poly.pdbx_seq_one_letter_code
_entity_poly.pdbx_strand_id
1 'polypeptide(L)'
;MTSSTHKRFLLAAVLFFAVLSLYAQTAPKPGIPLTDLAKELSARVFWDPLSGMAVMEKNGHLVNLRAGDGLVLLDYREAVALDPPVILDGALIVSTAFKDHIE
;
A
#
# COMPACT_ATOMS: atom_id res chain seq x y z
N MET A 1 8.70 47.98 22.82
CA MET A 1 7.68 47.07 23.39
C MET A 1 7.07 46.24 22.24
N THR A 2 7.85 45.34 21.62
CA THR A 2 7.45 44.57 20.40
C THR A 2 7.91 43.11 20.42
N SER A 3 8.64 42.67 21.46
CA SER A 3 9.28 41.35 21.52
C SER A 3 8.28 40.19 21.75
N SER A 4 7.15 40.44 22.43
CA SER A 4 6.20 39.38 22.81
C SER A 4 5.36 38.85 21.64
N THR A 5 5.02 39.69 20.67
CA THR A 5 4.15 39.31 19.54
C THR A 5 4.89 38.44 18.54
N HIS A 6 6.16 38.77 18.24
CA HIS A 6 7.01 37.96 17.37
C HIS A 6 7.30 36.57 17.96
N LYS A 7 7.51 36.46 19.28
CA LYS A 7 7.69 35.16 19.96
C LYS A 7 6.44 34.28 19.88
N ARG A 8 5.25 34.86 20.05
CA ARG A 8 3.97 34.15 19.93
C ARG A 8 3.70 33.70 18.50
N PHE A 9 4.04 34.55 17.53
CA PHE A 9 3.91 34.21 16.10
C PHE A 9 4.87 33.08 15.69
N LEU A 10 6.13 33.13 16.17
CA LEU A 10 7.11 32.07 15.94
C LEU A 10 6.65 30.74 16.56
N LEU A 11 6.13 30.78 17.80
CA LEU A 11 5.61 29.60 18.48
C LEU A 11 4.42 28.98 17.71
N ALA A 12 3.50 29.81 17.23
CA ALA A 12 2.36 29.36 16.44
C ALA A 12 2.79 28.76 15.09
N ALA A 13 3.79 29.34 14.43
CA ALA A 13 4.34 28.80 13.18
C ALA A 13 5.02 27.44 13.39
N VAL A 14 5.76 27.27 14.49
CA VAL A 14 6.37 25.98 14.85
C VAL A 14 5.29 24.94 15.15
N LEU A 15 4.24 25.30 15.89
CA LEU A 15 3.14 24.39 16.20
C LEU A 15 2.39 23.97 14.93
N PHE A 16 2.15 24.91 14.01
CA PHE A 16 1.50 24.65 12.72
C PHE A 16 2.33 23.70 11.85
N PHE A 17 3.65 23.91 11.76
CA PHE A 17 4.55 23.01 11.04
C PHE A 17 4.62 21.61 11.67
N ALA A 18 4.63 21.52 13.00
CA ALA A 18 4.63 20.23 13.70
C ALA A 18 3.36 19.42 13.42
N VAL A 19 2.19 20.07 13.36
CA VAL A 19 0.92 19.41 13.00
C VAL A 19 0.94 18.93 11.54
N LEU A 20 1.43 19.75 10.61
CA LEU A 20 1.59 19.35 9.19
C LEU A 20 2.50 18.13 9.02
N SER A 21 3.58 18.02 9.80
CA SER A 21 4.49 16.87 9.75
C SER A 21 3.85 15.56 10.25
N LEU A 22 2.84 15.61 11.12
CA LEU A 22 2.08 14.42 11.50
C LEU A 22 1.16 13.93 10.36
N TYR A 23 0.53 14.84 9.63
CA TYR A 23 -0.33 14.48 8.47
C TYR A 23 0.45 13.86 7.31
N ALA A 24 1.73 14.23 7.12
CA ALA A 24 2.56 13.64 6.07
C ALA A 24 2.84 12.14 6.28
N GLN A 25 2.80 11.67 7.54
CA GLN A 25 3.05 10.26 7.86
C GLN A 25 1.84 9.35 7.59
N THR A 26 0.65 9.94 7.39
CA THR A 26 -0.56 9.20 7.02
C THR A 26 -0.80 9.18 5.52
N ALA A 27 0.11 9.73 4.71
CA ALA A 27 0.04 9.60 3.26
C ALA A 27 0.13 8.11 2.88
N PRO A 28 -0.78 7.59 2.04
CA PRO A 28 -0.68 6.22 1.55
C PRO A 28 0.70 6.03 0.92
N LYS A 29 1.46 5.01 1.36
CA LYS A 29 2.68 4.62 0.66
C LYS A 29 2.33 4.36 -0.81
N PRO A 30 3.18 4.77 -1.78
CA PRO A 30 2.91 4.53 -3.19
C PRO A 30 2.72 3.02 -3.38
N GLY A 31 1.51 2.65 -3.79
CA GLY A 31 1.18 1.26 -4.06
C GLY A 31 1.87 0.78 -5.33
N ILE A 32 2.08 -0.52 -5.43
CA ILE A 32 2.80 -1.17 -6.52
C ILE A 32 1.75 -1.87 -7.40
N PRO A 33 1.70 -1.62 -8.72
CA PRO A 33 0.86 -2.43 -9.61
C PRO A 33 1.26 -3.90 -9.53
N LEU A 34 0.31 -4.80 -9.27
CA LEU A 34 0.57 -6.24 -9.11
C LEU A 34 1.28 -6.82 -10.33
N THR A 35 0.95 -6.33 -11.52
CA THR A 35 1.60 -6.75 -12.77
C THR A 35 3.07 -6.37 -12.84
N ASP A 36 3.47 -5.25 -12.24
CA ASP A 36 4.87 -4.81 -12.22
C ASP A 36 5.65 -5.57 -11.15
N LEU A 37 5.04 -5.80 -9.99
CA LEU A 37 5.57 -6.71 -8.98
C LEU A 37 5.80 -8.12 -9.53
N ALA A 38 4.83 -8.66 -10.28
CA ALA A 38 4.98 -9.98 -10.90
C ALA A 38 6.16 -10.02 -11.88
N LYS A 39 6.35 -8.97 -12.69
CA LYS A 39 7.54 -8.87 -13.58
C LYS A 39 8.84 -8.83 -12.77
N GLU A 40 8.88 -8.03 -11.71
CA GLU A 40 10.05 -7.94 -10.81
C GLU A 40 10.41 -9.30 -10.21
N LEU A 41 9.40 -10.06 -9.78
CA LEU A 41 9.57 -11.37 -9.16
C LEU A 41 9.71 -12.54 -10.14
N SER A 42 9.72 -12.27 -11.45
CA SER A 42 9.66 -13.30 -12.50
C SER A 42 8.47 -14.28 -12.31
N ALA A 43 7.36 -13.75 -11.81
CA ALA A 43 6.12 -14.46 -11.54
C ALA A 43 5.11 -14.31 -12.68
N ARG A 44 4.21 -15.28 -12.80
CA ARG A 44 3.03 -15.17 -13.67
C ARG A 44 1.89 -14.55 -12.90
N VAL A 45 1.07 -13.72 -13.56
CA VAL A 45 -0.11 -13.11 -12.94
C VAL A 45 -1.32 -13.27 -13.85
N PHE A 46 -2.44 -13.66 -13.25
CA PHE A 46 -3.76 -13.61 -13.83
C PHE A 46 -4.59 -12.59 -13.04
N TRP A 47 -5.12 -11.58 -13.72
CA TRP A 47 -5.96 -10.53 -13.15
C TRP A 47 -7.31 -10.54 -13.86
N ASP A 48 -8.38 -10.79 -13.11
CA ASP A 48 -9.75 -10.66 -13.60
C ASP A 48 -10.40 -9.40 -12.99
N PRO A 49 -10.48 -8.29 -13.75
CA PRO A 49 -11.06 -7.05 -13.26
C PRO A 49 -12.58 -7.13 -13.05
N LEU A 50 -13.27 -8.13 -13.61
CA LEU A 50 -14.72 -8.27 -13.42
C LEU A 50 -15.04 -8.83 -12.04
N SER A 51 -14.34 -9.88 -11.62
CA SER A 51 -14.51 -10.46 -10.26
C SER A 51 -13.68 -9.73 -9.20
N GLY A 52 -12.67 -8.97 -9.62
CA GLY A 52 -11.69 -8.37 -8.74
C GLY A 52 -10.70 -9.38 -8.15
N MET A 53 -10.60 -10.57 -8.73
CA MET A 53 -9.69 -11.63 -8.28
C MET A 53 -8.37 -11.58 -9.04
N ALA A 54 -7.26 -11.76 -8.33
CA ALA A 54 -5.97 -12.04 -8.93
C ALA A 54 -5.37 -13.33 -8.39
N VAL A 55 -4.64 -14.02 -9.27
CA VAL A 55 -3.80 -15.17 -8.94
C VAL A 55 -2.40 -14.86 -9.44
N MET A 56 -1.42 -14.90 -8.55
CA MET A 56 -0.02 -14.77 -8.90
C MET A 56 0.70 -16.09 -8.60
N GLU A 57 1.60 -16.51 -9.49
CA GLU A 57 2.33 -17.76 -9.37
C GLU A 57 3.83 -17.54 -9.55
N LYS A 58 4.63 -18.00 -8.58
CA LYS A 58 6.09 -17.91 -8.57
C LYS A 58 6.66 -19.27 -8.16
N ASN A 59 7.42 -19.92 -9.03
CA ASN A 59 8.07 -21.21 -8.77
C ASN A 59 7.11 -22.31 -8.25
N GLY A 60 5.87 -22.37 -8.75
CA GLY A 60 4.85 -23.32 -8.27
C GLY A 60 4.10 -22.90 -7.01
N HIS A 61 4.48 -21.80 -6.36
CA HIS A 61 3.72 -21.21 -5.26
C HIS A 61 2.67 -20.23 -5.77
N LEU A 62 1.47 -20.27 -5.16
CA LEU A 62 0.31 -19.50 -5.55
C LEU A 62 -0.05 -18.48 -4.48
N VAL A 63 -0.36 -17.26 -4.93
CA VAL A 63 -0.90 -16.18 -4.12
C VAL A 63 -2.24 -15.77 -4.73
N ASN A 64 -3.33 -16.02 -4.01
CA ASN A 64 -4.67 -15.57 -4.39
C ASN A 64 -5.05 -14.35 -3.55
N LEU A 65 -5.54 -13.31 -4.22
CA LEU A 65 -5.94 -12.07 -3.59
C LEU A 65 -7.15 -11.48 -4.32
N ARG A 66 -7.89 -10.63 -3.61
CA ARG A 66 -9.05 -9.93 -4.15
C ARG A 66 -8.96 -8.45 -3.87
N ALA A 67 -9.33 -7.62 -4.84
CA ALA A 67 -9.48 -6.20 -4.63
C ALA A 67 -10.48 -5.90 -3.50
N GLY A 68 -10.08 -5.01 -2.59
CA GLY A 68 -10.87 -4.60 -1.42
C GLY A 68 -10.87 -5.59 -0.26
N ASP A 69 -10.22 -6.75 -0.39
CA ASP A 69 -10.11 -7.75 0.68
C ASP A 69 -8.68 -7.83 1.19
N GLY A 70 -8.52 -7.77 2.52
CA GLY A 70 -7.21 -7.90 3.17
C GLY A 70 -6.77 -9.35 3.32
N LEU A 71 -7.63 -10.32 3.03
CA LEU A 71 -7.28 -11.73 3.14
C LEU A 71 -6.61 -12.24 1.86
N VAL A 72 -5.36 -12.67 2.00
CA VAL A 72 -4.56 -13.26 0.92
C VAL A 72 -4.34 -14.73 1.21
N LEU A 73 -4.56 -15.59 0.23
CA LEU A 73 -4.45 -17.05 0.39
C LEU A 73 -3.20 -17.57 -0.32
N LEU A 74 -2.29 -18.15 0.46
CA LEU A 74 -1.02 -18.70 0.03
C LEU A 74 -1.14 -20.22 -0.15
N ASP A 75 -0.84 -20.72 -1.35
CA ASP A 75 -0.84 -22.14 -1.71
C ASP A 75 -2.14 -22.91 -1.38
N TYR A 76 -3.25 -22.19 -1.18
CA TYR A 76 -4.51 -22.73 -0.63
C TYR A 76 -4.36 -23.43 0.73
N ARG A 77 -3.29 -23.11 1.48
CA ARG A 77 -2.95 -23.73 2.77
C ARG A 77 -3.03 -22.74 3.91
N GLU A 78 -2.71 -21.48 3.66
CA GLU A 78 -2.61 -20.45 4.68
C GLU A 78 -3.29 -19.16 4.19
N ALA A 79 -4.05 -18.53 5.08
CA ALA A 79 -4.65 -17.23 4.81
C ALA A 79 -3.99 -16.19 5.72
N VAL A 80 -3.45 -15.13 5.13
CA VAL A 80 -2.75 -14.05 5.81
C VAL A 80 -3.52 -12.74 5.66
N ALA A 81 -3.54 -11.94 6.71
CA ALA A 81 -4.12 -10.60 6.69
C ALA A 81 -3.06 -9.59 6.27
N LEU A 82 -3.29 -8.92 5.14
CA LEU A 82 -2.46 -7.87 4.57
C LEU A 82 -3.32 -6.65 4.25
N ASP A 83 -2.68 -5.56 3.83
CA ASP A 83 -3.40 -4.38 3.35
C ASP A 83 -4.28 -4.77 2.14
N PRO A 84 -5.57 -4.40 2.13
CA PRO A 84 -6.44 -4.69 1.00
C PRO A 84 -5.90 -4.11 -0.31
N PRO A 85 -5.75 -4.92 -1.38
CA PRO A 85 -5.41 -4.43 -2.69
C PRO A 85 -6.49 -3.47 -3.19
N VAL A 86 -6.10 -2.41 -3.91
CA VAL A 86 -7.05 -1.42 -4.44
C VAL A 86 -6.98 -1.38 -5.96
N ILE A 87 -8.09 -1.06 -6.62
CA ILE A 87 -8.09 -0.83 -8.07
C ILE A 87 -7.89 0.65 -8.30
N LEU A 88 -6.83 1.01 -9.04
CA LEU A 88 -6.53 2.38 -9.46
C LEU A 88 -6.24 2.37 -10.95
N ASP A 89 -6.94 3.21 -11.72
CA ASP A 89 -6.78 3.33 -13.18
C ASP A 89 -6.82 1.98 -13.93
N GLY A 90 -7.65 1.04 -13.45
CA GLY A 90 -7.79 -0.30 -14.03
C GLY A 90 -6.71 -1.31 -13.63
N ALA A 91 -5.69 -0.89 -12.88
CA ALA A 91 -4.66 -1.76 -12.34
C ALA A 91 -4.98 -2.17 -10.90
N LEU A 92 -4.66 -3.43 -10.56
CA LEU A 92 -4.69 -3.88 -9.18
C LEU A 92 -3.39 -3.45 -8.48
N ILE A 93 -3.53 -2.66 -7.43
CA ILE A 93 -2.43 -2.06 -6.67
C ILE A 93 -2.31 -2.76 -5.31
N VAL A 94 -1.10 -3.19 -4.96
CA VAL A 94 -0.77 -3.81 -3.68
C VAL A 94 0.18 -2.93 -2.86
N SER A 95 0.22 -3.13 -1.55
CA SER A 95 1.11 -2.37 -0.67
C SER A 95 2.55 -2.90 -0.72
N THR A 96 3.50 -2.11 -0.23
CA THR A 96 4.87 -2.60 0.01
C THR A 96 4.89 -3.75 1.02
N ALA A 97 4.02 -3.72 2.04
CA ALA A 97 3.92 -4.81 3.02
C ALA A 97 3.47 -6.13 2.37
N PHE A 98 2.61 -6.06 1.35
CA PHE A 98 2.30 -7.23 0.54
C PHE A 98 3.55 -7.76 -0.15
N LYS A 99 4.31 -6.91 -0.86
CA LYS A 99 5.57 -7.29 -1.53
C LYS A 99 6.53 -7.96 -0.56
N ASP A 100 6.81 -7.32 0.57
CA ASP A 100 7.78 -7.80 1.57
C ASP A 100 7.37 -9.17 2.15
N HIS A 101 6.08 -9.50 2.14
CA HIS A 101 5.57 -10.78 2.64
C HIS A 101 5.70 -11.93 1.63
N ILE A 102 5.68 -11.63 0.32
CA ILE A 102 5.62 -12.65 -0.74
C ILE A 102 6.96 -12.87 -1.47
N GLU A 103 7.98 -12.06 -1.18
CA GLU A 103 9.33 -12.19 -1.76
C GLU A 103 10.04 -13.46 -1.30
#